data_AF-A0A8A1URX0-F1
#
_entry.id   AF-A0A8A1URX0-F1
#
_cell.length_a   1.000
_cell.length_b   1.000
_cell.length_c   1.000
_cell.angle_alpha   90.00
_cell.angle_beta   90.00
_cell.angle_gamma   90.00
#
_symmetry.space_group_name_H-M   'P 1'
#
loop_
_entity.id
_entity.type
_entity.pdbx_description
1 polymer ?
#
loop_
_entity_poly.entity_id
_entity_poly.type
_entity_poly.pdbx_seq_one_letter_code
_entity_poly.pdbx_strand_id
1 'polypeptide(L)'
;MSDNDTRNAAPGQVRLAAGDTEVTVDPANGCRLASLRIGGTEVLRQGAKYGSFPMVPWCGRIKEGQFRNGGEVHQMPVNSPPHAIHGTGRDVAWKTARADATSAAFTYELLDPDAAPWPYPGRVTQLVELAEDGGSLTLTMGVEASGDSFPAQAGWHPWFLRRLGEEGERSEDVRIDFSAAWQEERGEDHLPTGRRIDPRPGPWDDCFGMPDGVDVTLTWPDRLELKVTSRAEWVVVYDEQEAAVCVEPQSGPPNGLNTMPRLVTPIDPLEISTTWIWRTLA
;
A
#
# COMPACT_ATOMS: atom_id res chain seq x y z
N MET A 1 -7.90 37.61 -9.20
CA MET A 1 -7.22 36.94 -10.32
C MET A 1 -6.77 35.61 -9.77
N SER A 2 -7.49 34.56 -10.13
CA SER A 2 -7.34 33.19 -9.62
C SER A 2 -6.23 32.50 -10.41
N ASP A 3 -5.11 32.21 -9.75
CA ASP A 3 -4.15 31.24 -10.26
C ASP A 3 -4.73 29.84 -10.01
N ASN A 4 -5.18 29.23 -11.09
CA ASN A 4 -5.56 27.83 -11.16
C ASN A 4 -4.24 27.04 -11.16
N ASP A 5 -3.73 26.68 -9.98
CA ASP A 5 -2.52 25.86 -9.83
C ASP A 5 -2.83 24.41 -10.20
N THR A 6 -3.13 24.18 -11.48
CA THR A 6 -3.02 22.86 -12.10
C THR A 6 -1.54 22.54 -12.18
N ARG A 7 -0.95 22.06 -11.07
CA ARG A 7 0.38 21.44 -11.12
C ARG A 7 0.25 20.22 -12.00
N ASN A 8 0.66 20.35 -13.26
CA ASN A 8 0.84 19.22 -14.14
C ASN A 8 1.73 18.20 -13.44
N ALA A 9 1.39 16.92 -13.58
CA ALA A 9 2.22 15.84 -13.10
C ALA A 9 3.67 16.06 -13.58
N ALA A 10 4.64 15.77 -12.71
CA ALA A 10 6.05 15.93 -13.07
C ALA A 10 6.37 15.07 -14.32
N PRO A 11 7.36 15.45 -15.14
CA PRO A 11 7.71 14.67 -16.33
C PRO A 11 7.89 13.18 -16.01
N GLY A 12 7.12 12.31 -16.67
CA GLY A 12 7.15 10.85 -16.46
C GLY A 12 6.08 10.31 -15.51
N GLN A 13 5.36 11.16 -14.78
CA GLN A 13 4.20 10.75 -13.97
C GLN A 13 2.94 10.56 -14.83
N VAL A 14 2.04 9.70 -14.38
CA VAL A 14 0.75 9.43 -15.02
C VAL A 14 -0.37 10.02 -14.16
N ARG A 15 -1.24 10.83 -14.76
CA ARG A 15 -2.39 11.44 -14.08
C ARG A 15 -3.70 10.83 -14.58
N LEU A 16 -4.52 10.35 -13.66
CA LEU A 16 -5.91 9.94 -13.89
C LEU A 16 -6.84 11.03 -13.33
N ALA A 17 -7.98 11.25 -13.96
CA ALA A 17 -8.99 12.19 -13.48
C ALA A 17 -10.41 11.81 -13.91
N ALA A 18 -11.34 11.96 -12.98
CA ALA A 18 -12.78 11.78 -13.16
C ALA A 18 -13.52 12.60 -12.12
N GLY A 19 -14.62 13.26 -12.51
CA GLY A 19 -15.34 14.17 -11.62
C GLY A 19 -14.43 15.27 -11.07
N ASP A 20 -14.42 15.40 -9.75
CA ASP A 20 -13.55 16.31 -8.98
C ASP A 20 -12.32 15.61 -8.36
N THR A 21 -12.04 14.38 -8.81
CA THR A 21 -10.92 13.58 -8.32
C THR A 21 -9.77 13.51 -9.31
N GLU A 22 -8.56 13.63 -8.79
CA GLU A 22 -7.30 13.49 -9.53
C GLU A 22 -6.37 12.52 -8.78
N VAL A 23 -5.79 11.57 -9.52
CA VAL A 23 -4.79 10.63 -9.00
C VAL A 23 -3.51 10.80 -9.81
N THR A 24 -2.37 10.98 -9.14
CA THR A 24 -1.06 10.97 -9.81
C THR A 24 -0.27 9.75 -9.37
N VAL A 25 0.19 8.97 -10.34
CA VAL A 25 1.06 7.82 -10.16
C VAL A 25 2.47 8.19 -10.63
N ASP A 26 3.49 7.79 -9.87
CA ASP A 26 4.90 7.99 -10.21
C ASP A 26 5.59 6.66 -10.52
N PRO A 27 5.63 6.23 -11.81
CA PRO A 27 6.25 4.97 -12.21
C PRO A 27 7.75 4.94 -11.95
N ALA A 28 8.44 6.08 -12.06
CA ALA A 28 9.88 6.16 -11.83
C ALA A 28 10.26 5.99 -10.35
N ASN A 29 9.31 6.26 -9.44
CA ASN A 29 9.49 6.12 -8.00
C ASN A 29 8.63 4.99 -7.42
N GLY A 30 8.86 3.75 -7.84
CA GLY A 30 8.20 2.58 -7.26
C GLY A 30 6.72 2.43 -7.61
N CYS A 31 6.23 3.12 -8.63
CA CYS A 31 4.82 3.13 -9.01
C CYS A 31 3.86 3.51 -7.87
N ARG A 32 4.31 4.42 -7.00
CA ARG A 32 3.47 4.91 -5.90
C ARG A 32 2.38 5.85 -6.42
N LEU A 33 1.25 5.89 -5.71
CA LEU A 33 0.35 7.04 -5.81
C LEU A 33 1.06 8.23 -5.15
N ALA A 34 1.53 9.17 -5.95
CA ALA A 34 2.21 10.37 -5.48
C ALA A 34 1.23 11.43 -4.94
N SER A 35 -0.03 11.39 -5.38
CA SER A 35 -1.09 12.32 -5.00
C SER A 35 -2.47 11.68 -5.20
N LEU A 36 -3.40 11.97 -4.29
CA LEU A 36 -4.83 11.73 -4.43
C LEU A 36 -5.56 13.01 -3.98
N ARG A 37 -6.12 13.74 -4.95
CA ARG A 37 -6.90 14.95 -4.67
C ARG A 37 -8.38 14.66 -4.89
N ILE A 38 -9.20 14.98 -3.89
CA ILE A 38 -10.66 14.83 -3.93
C ILE A 38 -11.27 16.20 -3.67
N GLY A 39 -12.05 16.73 -4.61
CA GLY A 39 -12.60 18.09 -4.49
C GLY A 39 -11.52 19.16 -4.32
N GLY A 40 -10.33 18.93 -4.89
CA GLY A 40 -9.15 19.79 -4.72
C GLY A 40 -8.35 19.61 -3.43
N THR A 41 -8.83 18.82 -2.46
CA THR A 41 -8.13 18.51 -1.21
C THR A 41 -7.17 17.35 -1.41
N GLU A 42 -5.87 17.55 -1.17
CA GLU A 42 -4.90 16.45 -1.13
C GLU A 42 -5.13 15.58 0.11
N VAL A 43 -5.16 14.26 -0.06
CA VAL A 43 -5.43 13.30 1.02
C VAL A 43 -4.19 12.47 1.37
N LEU A 44 -3.22 12.34 0.46
CA LEU A 44 -1.97 11.64 0.71
C LEU A 44 -0.85 12.62 1.09
N ARG A 45 -0.04 12.22 2.05
CA ARG A 45 1.23 12.90 2.32
C ARG A 45 2.13 12.74 1.10
N GLN A 46 2.55 13.85 0.51
CA GLN A 46 3.39 13.85 -0.67
C GLN A 46 4.89 13.79 -0.32
N GLY A 47 5.71 13.30 -1.26
CA GLY A 47 7.16 13.32 -1.18
C GLY A 47 7.80 12.00 -1.62
N ALA A 48 9.11 12.01 -1.85
CA ALA A 48 9.83 10.87 -2.43
C ALA A 48 9.74 9.56 -1.62
N LYS A 49 9.42 9.65 -0.33
CA LYS A 49 9.26 8.50 0.59
C LYS A 49 7.81 8.23 0.99
N TYR A 50 6.87 9.09 0.58
CA TYR A 50 5.46 9.05 0.97
C TYR A 50 4.57 8.69 -0.23
N GLY A 51 3.30 9.10 -0.20
CA GLY A 51 2.27 8.67 -1.14
C GLY A 51 1.64 7.35 -0.70
N SER A 52 1.30 6.50 -1.66
CA SER A 52 0.96 5.09 -1.43
C SER A 52 1.85 4.21 -2.29
N PHE A 53 2.86 3.58 -1.70
CA PHE A 53 3.78 2.72 -2.45
C PHE A 53 3.36 1.23 -2.38
N PRO A 54 3.55 0.47 -3.48
CA PRO A 54 3.46 -0.99 -3.48
C PRO A 54 4.44 -1.64 -2.49
N MET A 55 3.97 -2.65 -1.76
CA MET A 55 4.81 -3.55 -0.97
C MET A 55 4.81 -4.94 -1.62
N VAL A 56 5.86 -5.26 -2.37
CA VAL A 56 5.96 -6.49 -3.17
C VAL A 56 7.44 -6.77 -3.48
N PRO A 57 7.93 -8.03 -3.44
CA PRO A 57 7.22 -9.29 -3.22
C PRO A 57 7.02 -9.68 -1.74
N TRP A 58 7.21 -8.75 -0.79
CA TRP A 58 6.80 -8.95 0.59
C TRP A 58 6.24 -7.67 1.21
N CYS A 59 5.39 -7.83 2.22
CA CYS A 59 4.80 -6.74 2.99
C CYS A 59 5.38 -6.69 4.40
N GLY A 60 5.45 -5.49 4.97
CA GLY A 60 6.07 -5.28 6.28
C GLY A 60 7.49 -5.85 6.35
N ARG A 61 7.85 -6.41 7.50
CA ARG A 61 9.19 -6.91 7.80
C ARG A 61 9.37 -8.38 7.41
N ILE A 62 10.57 -8.77 6.99
CA ILE A 62 11.04 -10.17 6.99
C ILE A 62 12.08 -10.29 8.10
N LYS A 63 11.91 -11.29 8.98
CA LYS A 63 12.83 -11.53 10.10
C LYS A 63 14.25 -11.70 9.58
N GLU A 64 15.16 -10.89 10.12
CA GLU A 64 16.59 -10.84 9.74
C GLU A 64 16.87 -10.66 8.23
N GLY A 65 15.85 -10.26 7.45
CA GLY A 65 15.90 -10.27 6.00
C GLY A 65 16.00 -11.66 5.39
N GLN A 66 15.68 -12.73 6.12
CA GLN A 66 15.80 -14.11 5.65
C GLN A 66 14.44 -14.73 5.40
N PHE A 67 14.29 -15.37 4.25
CA PHE A 67 13.14 -16.24 3.99
C PHE A 67 13.57 -17.57 3.38
N ARG A 68 12.67 -18.54 3.42
CA ARG A 68 12.89 -19.87 2.83
C ARG A 68 12.00 -20.11 1.62
N ASN A 69 12.56 -20.76 0.60
CA ASN A 69 11.77 -21.44 -0.42
C ASN A 69 12.14 -22.94 -0.41
N GLY A 70 11.23 -23.76 0.09
CA GLY A 70 11.55 -25.15 0.43
C GLY A 70 12.73 -25.22 1.42
N GLY A 71 13.81 -25.89 1.02
CA GLY A 71 15.02 -26.06 1.84
C GLY A 71 16.00 -24.88 1.78
N GLU A 72 15.91 -24.03 0.77
CA GLU A 72 16.87 -22.95 0.50
C GLU A 72 16.56 -21.71 1.34
N VAL A 73 17.61 -21.03 1.83
CA VAL A 73 17.52 -19.78 2.58
C VAL A 73 18.04 -18.65 1.69
N HIS A 74 17.25 -17.59 1.56
CA HIS A 74 17.64 -16.38 0.83
C HIS A 74 17.78 -15.20 1.77
N GLN A 75 18.73 -14.31 1.47
CA GLN A 75 19.01 -13.11 2.25
C GLN A 75 18.67 -11.86 1.43
N MET A 76 17.69 -11.10 1.90
CA MET A 76 17.33 -9.77 1.41
C MET A 76 18.19 -8.70 2.09
N PRO A 77 18.36 -7.52 1.46
CA PRO A 77 19.03 -6.39 2.09
C PRO A 77 18.32 -5.96 3.38
N VAL A 78 19.10 -5.81 4.45
CA VAL A 78 18.62 -5.32 5.74
C VAL A 78 18.54 -3.79 5.69
N ASN A 79 17.40 -3.28 5.20
CA ASN A 79 17.11 -1.85 5.07
C ASN A 79 16.37 -1.25 6.28
N SER A 80 15.99 -2.08 7.26
CA SER A 80 15.42 -1.66 8.55
C SER A 80 15.97 -2.54 9.67
N PRO A 81 17.24 -2.33 10.09
CA PRO A 81 17.94 -3.26 10.97
C PRO A 81 17.16 -3.62 12.25
N PRO A 82 17.08 -4.91 12.62
CA PRO A 82 17.80 -6.04 12.02
C PRO A 82 17.08 -6.70 10.82
N HIS A 83 15.99 -6.13 10.32
CA HIS A 83 15.09 -6.74 9.32
C HIS A 83 15.21 -6.14 7.91
N ALA A 84 14.68 -6.88 6.93
CA ALA A 84 14.31 -6.29 5.63
C ALA A 84 12.85 -5.84 5.69
N ILE A 85 12.47 -4.80 4.95
CA ILE A 85 11.12 -4.24 5.00
C ILE A 85 10.60 -3.78 3.61
N HIS A 86 9.32 -4.05 3.36
CA HIS A 86 8.46 -3.51 2.29
C HIS A 86 8.82 -3.81 0.83
N GLY A 87 9.38 -4.98 0.55
CA GLY A 87 9.57 -5.41 -0.83
C GLY A 87 10.66 -4.66 -1.59
N THR A 88 10.79 -4.99 -2.87
CA THR A 88 11.69 -4.34 -3.82
C THR A 88 10.94 -3.39 -4.75
N GLY A 89 9.64 -3.63 -4.97
CA GLY A 89 8.83 -2.90 -5.96
C GLY A 89 8.77 -1.39 -5.71
N ARG A 90 8.86 -0.94 -4.46
CA ARG A 90 8.87 0.50 -4.11
C ARG A 90 10.15 1.25 -4.48
N ASP A 91 11.24 0.51 -4.71
CA ASP A 91 12.59 1.06 -4.89
C ASP A 91 13.05 1.00 -6.36
N VAL A 92 12.19 0.54 -7.28
CA VAL A 92 12.50 0.40 -8.71
C VAL A 92 11.59 1.23 -9.59
N ALA A 93 12.04 1.52 -10.81
CA ALA A 93 11.19 2.10 -11.83
C ALA A 93 10.27 1.04 -12.45
N TRP A 94 9.01 1.39 -12.66
CA TRP A 94 8.03 0.55 -13.34
C TRP A 94 7.78 1.08 -14.74
N LYS A 95 7.50 0.18 -15.67
CA LYS A 95 7.09 0.51 -17.03
C LYS A 95 5.59 0.75 -17.08
N THR A 96 5.17 1.89 -17.62
CA THR A 96 3.77 2.12 -18.01
C THR A 96 3.42 1.24 -19.21
N ALA A 97 2.53 0.27 -19.01
CA ALA A 97 2.04 -0.62 -20.06
C ALA A 97 0.86 0.00 -20.82
N ARG A 98 -0.05 0.67 -20.10
CA ARG A 98 -1.20 1.41 -20.64
C ARG A 98 -1.57 2.53 -19.69
N ALA A 99 -2.09 3.63 -20.23
CA ALA A 99 -2.76 4.67 -19.46
C ALA A 99 -3.85 5.33 -20.32
N ASP A 100 -4.98 5.64 -19.72
CA ASP A 100 -6.03 6.50 -20.25
C ASP A 100 -6.51 7.46 -19.14
N ALA A 101 -7.68 8.09 -19.31
CA ALA A 101 -8.13 9.14 -18.40
C ALA A 101 -8.43 8.62 -16.98
N THR A 102 -8.86 7.37 -16.85
CA THR A 102 -9.35 6.81 -15.58
C THR A 102 -8.65 5.52 -15.17
N SER A 103 -7.81 4.93 -16.04
CA SER A 103 -7.06 3.72 -15.71
C SER A 103 -5.60 3.79 -16.16
N ALA A 104 -4.71 3.13 -15.41
CA ALA A 104 -3.34 2.88 -15.85
C ALA A 104 -2.80 1.56 -15.31
N ALA A 105 -2.03 0.86 -16.14
CA ALA A 105 -1.38 -0.40 -15.83
C ALA A 105 0.13 -0.25 -15.92
N PHE A 106 0.84 -0.78 -14.94
CA PHE A 106 2.28 -0.68 -14.78
C PHE A 106 2.88 -2.05 -14.50
N THR A 107 4.11 -2.29 -14.96
CA THR A 107 4.79 -3.58 -14.75
C THR A 107 6.27 -3.40 -14.45
N TYR A 108 6.85 -4.29 -13.64
CA TYR A 108 8.30 -4.50 -13.58
C TYR A 108 8.62 -6.00 -13.52
N GLU A 109 9.85 -6.37 -13.85
CA GLU A 109 10.33 -7.75 -13.73
C GLU A 109 11.01 -7.95 -12.37
N LEU A 110 10.74 -9.06 -11.69
CA LEU A 110 11.30 -9.35 -10.37
C LEU A 110 12.83 -9.51 -10.37
N LEU A 111 13.43 -9.86 -11.51
CA LEU A 111 14.89 -9.94 -11.71
C LEU A 111 15.49 -8.66 -12.32
N ASP A 112 14.76 -7.55 -12.29
CA ASP A 112 15.35 -6.26 -12.65
C ASP A 112 16.64 -6.03 -11.83
N PRO A 113 17.80 -5.71 -12.44
CA PRO A 113 19.03 -5.47 -11.70
C PRO A 113 18.93 -4.36 -10.64
N ASP A 114 18.00 -3.42 -10.80
CA ASP A 114 17.72 -2.37 -9.82
C ASP A 114 16.78 -2.86 -8.71
N ALA A 115 16.02 -3.94 -8.93
CA ALA A 115 15.30 -4.63 -7.87
C ALA A 115 16.32 -5.34 -6.99
N ALA A 116 16.44 -4.89 -5.73
CA ALA A 116 17.21 -5.55 -4.67
C ALA A 116 17.05 -7.09 -4.75
N PRO A 117 18.07 -7.90 -4.40
CA PRO A 117 18.34 -9.21 -5.01
C PRO A 117 17.25 -10.26 -4.75
N TRP A 118 16.12 -10.14 -5.44
CA TRP A 118 15.07 -11.14 -5.45
C TRP A 118 15.54 -12.29 -6.33
N PRO A 119 15.52 -13.54 -5.85
CA PRO A 119 16.20 -14.64 -6.54
C PRO A 119 15.35 -15.31 -7.63
N TYR A 120 14.06 -14.96 -7.74
CA TYR A 120 13.12 -15.67 -8.60
C TYR A 120 12.62 -14.83 -9.78
N PRO A 121 12.56 -15.39 -11.00
CA PRO A 121 12.00 -14.72 -12.15
C PRO A 121 10.48 -14.62 -12.06
N GLY A 122 9.96 -13.48 -12.46
CA GLY A 122 8.54 -13.22 -12.50
C GLY A 122 8.25 -11.78 -12.88
N ARG A 123 6.96 -11.47 -12.98
CA ARG A 123 6.44 -10.14 -13.31
C ARG A 123 5.55 -9.67 -12.19
N VAL A 124 5.63 -8.39 -11.87
CA VAL A 124 4.62 -7.72 -11.04
C VAL A 124 3.86 -6.74 -11.93
N THR A 125 2.54 -6.72 -11.77
CA THR A 125 1.64 -5.77 -12.43
C THR A 125 0.86 -5.00 -11.38
N GLN A 126 0.73 -3.69 -11.56
CA GLN A 126 -0.17 -2.84 -10.79
C GLN A 126 -1.16 -2.17 -11.74
N LEU A 127 -2.44 -2.29 -11.44
CA LEU A 127 -3.54 -1.60 -12.10
C LEU A 127 -4.13 -0.57 -11.14
N VAL A 128 -4.29 0.65 -11.63
CA VAL A 128 -4.87 1.79 -10.91
C VAL A 128 -6.11 2.24 -11.67
N GLU A 129 -7.28 2.15 -11.05
CA GLU A 129 -8.57 2.41 -11.68
C GLU A 129 -9.39 3.40 -10.86
N LEU A 130 -9.56 4.60 -11.39
CA LEU A 130 -10.48 5.61 -10.86
C LEU A 130 -11.86 5.38 -11.47
N ALA A 131 -12.89 5.30 -10.64
CA ALA A 131 -14.27 5.17 -11.12
C ALA A 131 -14.66 6.33 -12.04
N GLU A 132 -15.52 6.07 -13.03
CA GLU A 132 -15.92 7.08 -14.03
C GLU A 132 -16.59 8.32 -13.41
N ASP A 133 -17.22 8.17 -12.26
CA ASP A 133 -17.83 9.26 -11.49
C ASP A 133 -16.85 9.99 -10.57
N GLY A 134 -15.62 9.48 -10.41
CA GLY A 134 -14.62 10.00 -9.49
C GLY A 134 -14.90 9.71 -8.02
N GLY A 135 -15.78 8.76 -7.68
CA GLY A 135 -16.17 8.46 -6.29
C GLY A 135 -15.37 7.34 -5.60
N SER A 136 -14.54 6.62 -6.35
CA SER A 136 -13.70 5.56 -5.78
C SER A 136 -12.44 5.26 -6.61
N LEU A 137 -11.41 4.73 -5.93
CA LEU A 137 -10.16 4.28 -6.51
C LEU A 137 -9.97 2.80 -6.19
N THR A 138 -9.79 1.96 -7.20
CA THR A 138 -9.40 0.56 -7.04
C THR A 138 -7.95 0.37 -7.46
N LEU A 139 -7.17 -0.30 -6.61
CA LEU A 139 -5.83 -0.74 -6.88
C LEU A 139 -5.82 -2.27 -6.92
N THR A 140 -5.23 -2.84 -7.97
CA THR A 140 -5.07 -4.29 -8.10
C THR A 140 -3.60 -4.59 -8.38
N MET A 141 -3.04 -5.59 -7.68
CA MET A 141 -1.67 -6.03 -7.87
C MET A 141 -1.62 -7.52 -8.16
N GLY A 142 -0.89 -7.88 -9.23
CA GLY A 142 -0.62 -9.25 -9.63
C GLY A 142 0.87 -9.56 -9.52
N VAL A 143 1.20 -10.75 -9.04
CA VAL A 143 2.57 -11.32 -9.02
C VAL A 143 2.53 -12.67 -9.73
N GLU A 144 3.31 -12.79 -10.79
CA GLU A 144 3.35 -13.95 -11.67
C GLU A 144 4.76 -14.57 -11.64
N ALA A 145 4.85 -15.88 -11.41
CA ALA A 145 6.11 -16.60 -11.53
C ALA A 145 6.34 -17.02 -13.00
N SER A 146 7.55 -16.81 -13.50
CA SER A 146 7.95 -17.24 -14.87
C SER A 146 8.91 -18.43 -14.87
N GLY A 147 9.19 -19.00 -13.70
CA GLY A 147 10.02 -20.19 -13.52
C GLY A 147 9.59 -20.95 -12.26
N ASP A 148 10.52 -21.12 -11.32
CA ASP A 148 10.24 -21.77 -10.04
C ASP A 148 9.18 -21.02 -9.22
N SER A 149 8.41 -21.78 -8.44
CA SER A 149 7.46 -21.19 -7.49
C SER A 149 8.19 -20.56 -6.31
N PHE A 150 7.66 -19.46 -5.77
CA PHE A 150 8.28 -18.75 -4.65
C PHE A 150 7.22 -18.15 -3.71
N PRO A 151 7.52 -17.98 -2.41
CA PRO A 151 6.62 -17.29 -1.50
C PRO A 151 6.56 -15.79 -1.85
N ALA A 152 5.36 -15.23 -1.90
CA ALA A 152 5.19 -13.79 -2.08
C ALA A 152 4.02 -13.24 -1.26
N GLN A 153 4.12 -11.95 -0.95
CA GLN A 153 3.04 -11.12 -0.44
C GLN A 153 2.99 -9.81 -1.21
N ALA A 154 1.78 -9.24 -1.29
CA ALA A 154 1.53 -7.97 -1.97
C ALA A 154 0.55 -7.12 -1.16
N GLY A 155 0.70 -5.80 -1.25
CA GLY A 155 -0.13 -4.82 -0.55
C GLY A 155 0.32 -3.39 -0.84
N TRP A 156 -0.26 -2.43 -0.13
CA TRP A 156 0.04 -1.01 -0.31
C TRP A 156 0.27 -0.31 1.01
N HIS A 157 1.10 0.72 1.00
CA HIS A 157 1.41 1.53 2.16
C HIS A 157 1.00 2.99 1.97
N PRO A 158 -0.31 3.32 2.07
CA PRO A 158 -0.77 4.70 1.95
C PRO A 158 -0.43 5.53 3.19
N TRP A 159 0.20 6.66 2.96
CA TRP A 159 0.41 7.70 3.97
C TRP A 159 -0.70 8.74 3.85
N PHE A 160 -1.83 8.51 4.52
CA PHE A 160 -2.91 9.49 4.57
C PHE A 160 -2.54 10.65 5.49
N LEU A 161 -2.84 11.88 5.10
CA LEU A 161 -2.58 13.07 5.93
C LEU A 161 -3.37 12.99 7.23
N ARG A 162 -2.71 13.27 8.37
CA ARG A 162 -3.40 13.27 9.67
C ARG A 162 -4.50 14.34 9.75
N ARG A 163 -4.32 15.47 9.07
CA ARG A 163 -5.26 16.58 9.00
C ARG A 163 -5.46 17.00 7.55
N LEU A 164 -6.70 17.34 7.18
CA LEU A 164 -7.03 17.94 5.88
C LEU A 164 -7.41 19.41 6.07
N GLY A 165 -6.88 20.27 5.21
CA GLY A 165 -7.10 21.71 5.24
C GLY A 165 -5.82 22.47 4.90
N GLU A 166 -5.97 23.75 4.58
CA GLU A 166 -4.83 24.63 4.33
C GLU A 166 -4.10 24.98 5.63
N GLU A 167 -2.82 25.37 5.50
CA GLU A 167 -2.02 25.81 6.64
C GLU A 167 -2.69 27.00 7.33
N GLY A 168 -3.02 26.85 8.62
CA GLY A 168 -3.71 27.87 9.41
C GLY A 168 -5.23 27.68 9.52
N GLU A 169 -5.83 26.75 8.78
CA GLU A 169 -7.21 26.33 9.04
C GLU A 169 -7.29 25.46 10.30
N ARG A 170 -8.37 25.64 11.08
CA ARG A 170 -8.68 24.69 12.15
C ARG A 170 -9.20 23.40 11.51
N SER A 171 -8.42 22.34 11.64
CA SER A 171 -8.79 20.98 11.25
C SER A 171 -8.55 20.03 12.41
N GLU A 172 -9.42 19.02 12.55
CA GLU A 172 -9.25 17.94 13.50
C GLU A 172 -8.43 16.80 12.88
N ASP A 173 -7.81 16.00 13.75
CA ASP A 173 -7.12 14.78 13.34
C ASP A 173 -8.12 13.77 12.79
N VAL A 174 -7.66 12.99 11.81
CA VAL A 174 -8.37 11.83 11.30
C VAL A 174 -8.70 10.86 12.42
N ARG A 175 -9.93 10.35 12.38
CA ARG A 175 -10.40 9.24 13.23
C ARG A 175 -10.34 7.97 12.41
N ILE A 176 -9.74 6.93 12.97
CA ILE A 176 -9.66 5.60 12.36
C ILE A 176 -10.68 4.70 13.06
N ASP A 177 -11.64 4.17 12.33
CA ASP A 177 -12.67 3.26 12.84
C ASP A 177 -12.66 1.94 12.07
N PHE A 178 -12.60 0.83 12.81
CA PHE A 178 -12.63 -0.52 12.27
C PHE A 178 -12.95 -1.55 13.35
N SER A 179 -13.37 -2.74 12.91
CA SER A 179 -13.57 -3.91 13.78
C SER A 179 -12.69 -5.06 13.29
N ALA A 180 -11.65 -5.38 14.05
CA ALA A 180 -10.79 -6.53 13.78
C ALA A 180 -11.19 -7.73 14.64
N ALA A 181 -11.07 -8.94 14.09
CA ALA A 181 -11.32 -10.17 14.84
C ALA A 181 -10.17 -10.46 15.83
N TRP A 182 -8.95 -10.06 15.49
CA TRP A 182 -7.79 -10.09 16.40
C TRP A 182 -6.74 -9.06 16.00
N GLN A 183 -5.84 -8.77 16.95
CA GLN A 183 -4.55 -8.12 16.72
C GLN A 183 -3.45 -9.17 16.84
N GLU A 184 -2.47 -9.15 15.93
CA GLU A 184 -1.24 -9.90 16.09
C GLU A 184 -0.42 -9.24 17.20
N GLU A 185 -0.06 -10.00 18.24
CA GLU A 185 0.77 -9.45 19.30
C GLU A 185 2.16 -9.11 18.74
N ARG A 186 2.50 -7.82 18.76
CA ARG A 186 3.79 -7.30 18.34
C ARG A 186 4.88 -7.62 19.37
N GLY A 187 5.94 -8.29 18.93
CA GLY A 187 7.16 -8.53 19.69
C GLY A 187 8.05 -7.28 19.76
N GLU A 188 9.09 -7.34 20.60
CA GLU A 188 10.08 -6.26 20.75
C GLU A 188 10.85 -5.96 19.45
N ASP A 189 10.89 -6.93 18.53
CA ASP A 189 11.49 -6.82 17.19
C ASP A 189 10.51 -6.26 16.14
N HIS A 190 9.34 -5.78 16.56
CA HIS A 190 8.24 -5.31 15.71
C HIS A 190 7.70 -6.35 14.72
N LEU A 191 7.85 -7.65 15.06
CA LEU A 191 7.24 -8.75 14.33
C LEU A 191 6.11 -9.41 15.15
N PRO A 192 5.11 -10.02 14.50
CA PRO A 192 4.14 -10.87 15.18
C PRO A 192 4.83 -11.99 15.96
N THR A 193 4.46 -12.18 17.24
CA THR A 193 4.92 -13.31 18.05
C THR A 193 4.24 -14.64 17.65
N GLY A 194 3.20 -14.56 16.82
CA GLY A 194 2.30 -15.68 16.47
C GLY A 194 1.12 -15.84 17.44
N ARG A 195 1.02 -14.99 18.47
CA ARG A 195 -0.14 -14.94 19.37
C ARG A 195 -1.16 -13.92 18.86
N ARG A 196 -2.42 -14.32 18.83
CA ARG A 196 -3.57 -13.45 18.57
C ARG A 196 -4.13 -12.94 19.89
N ILE A 197 -4.32 -11.64 20.00
CA ILE A 197 -4.88 -10.96 21.17
C ILE A 197 -6.11 -10.14 20.77
N ASP A 198 -6.91 -9.75 21.76
CA ASP A 198 -7.97 -8.77 21.53
C ASP A 198 -7.36 -7.43 21.10
N PRO A 199 -7.96 -6.72 20.11
CA PRO A 199 -7.48 -5.41 19.69
C PRO A 199 -7.35 -4.44 20.87
N ARG A 200 -6.19 -3.78 20.97
CA ARG A 200 -5.90 -2.79 22.01
C ARG A 200 -6.06 -1.36 21.46
N PRO A 201 -6.35 -0.36 22.31
CA PRO A 201 -6.32 1.03 21.89
C PRO A 201 -4.93 1.45 21.36
N GLY A 202 -4.92 2.42 20.45
CA GLY A 202 -3.69 2.96 19.87
C GLY A 202 -2.84 3.81 20.83
N PRO A 203 -1.74 4.41 20.34
CA PRO A 203 -1.33 4.38 18.93
C PRO A 203 -0.88 2.98 18.48
N TRP A 204 -1.02 2.72 17.20
CA TRP A 204 -0.78 1.45 16.53
C TRP A 204 0.45 1.53 15.61
N ASP A 205 1.17 0.42 15.60
CA ASP A 205 2.11 -0.04 14.56
C ASP A 205 1.87 -1.56 14.47
N ASP A 206 0.61 -1.92 14.21
CA ASP A 206 0.07 -3.24 14.55
C ASP A 206 -0.65 -3.87 13.37
N CYS A 207 -0.52 -5.19 13.26
CA CYS A 207 -1.23 -5.99 12.27
C CYS A 207 -2.51 -6.57 12.87
N PHE A 208 -3.60 -6.50 12.12
CA PHE A 208 -4.91 -6.97 12.52
C PHE A 208 -5.45 -7.98 11.50
N GLY A 209 -6.21 -8.95 12.00
CA GLY A 209 -6.93 -9.93 11.19
C GLY A 209 -8.41 -9.60 11.05
N MET A 210 -8.91 -9.63 9.82
CA MET A 210 -10.28 -9.36 9.42
C MET A 210 -10.78 -10.45 8.46
N PRO A 211 -11.30 -11.59 8.96
CA PRO A 211 -11.69 -12.75 8.14
C PRO A 211 -12.72 -12.46 7.05
N ASP A 212 -13.57 -11.46 7.27
CA ASP A 212 -14.60 -11.05 6.30
C ASP A 212 -14.08 -10.04 5.26
N GLY A 213 -12.79 -9.71 5.32
CA GLY A 213 -12.12 -8.70 4.50
C GLY A 213 -11.81 -7.42 5.27
N VAL A 214 -10.80 -6.67 4.81
CA VAL A 214 -10.49 -5.35 5.34
C VAL A 214 -11.65 -4.39 5.09
N ASP A 215 -12.11 -3.73 6.15
CA ASP A 215 -13.02 -2.58 6.12
C ASP A 215 -12.61 -1.58 7.21
N VAL A 216 -11.92 -0.52 6.80
CA VAL A 216 -11.41 0.54 7.70
C VAL A 216 -11.92 1.89 7.22
N THR A 217 -12.47 2.68 8.13
CA THR A 217 -12.97 4.03 7.84
C THR A 217 -12.02 5.08 8.42
N LEU A 218 -11.60 6.01 7.58
CA LEU A 218 -10.87 7.22 7.94
C LEU A 218 -11.85 8.40 7.86
N THR A 219 -12.05 9.09 8.97
CA THR A 219 -12.94 10.27 9.03
C THR A 219 -12.16 11.50 9.43
N TRP A 220 -12.08 12.47 8.52
CA TRP A 220 -11.69 13.84 8.82
C TRP A 220 -12.96 14.65 9.10
N PRO A 221 -13.21 15.05 10.36
CA PRO A 221 -14.45 15.73 10.75
C PRO A 221 -14.74 16.96 9.89
N ASP A 222 -15.99 17.13 9.50
CA ASP A 222 -16.49 18.26 8.68
C ASP A 222 -15.76 18.44 7.33
N ARG A 223 -15.11 17.38 6.83
CA ARG A 223 -14.33 17.40 5.57
C ARG A 223 -14.64 16.18 4.71
N LEU A 224 -14.14 15.01 5.10
CA LEU A 224 -14.10 13.82 4.24
C LEU A 224 -14.21 12.55 5.08
N GLU A 225 -14.96 11.58 4.58
CA GLU A 225 -14.89 10.19 5.02
C GLU A 225 -14.36 9.33 3.87
N LEU A 226 -13.36 8.49 4.14
CA LEU A 226 -12.76 7.56 3.19
C LEU A 226 -12.74 6.15 3.80
N LYS A 227 -13.33 5.19 3.11
CA LYS A 227 -13.28 3.77 3.45
C LYS A 227 -12.22 3.06 2.63
N VAL A 228 -11.32 2.33 3.29
CA VAL A 228 -10.38 1.40 2.67
C VAL A 228 -10.93 -0.01 2.82
N THR A 229 -11.23 -0.66 1.69
CA THR A 229 -11.78 -2.01 1.65
C THR A 229 -10.92 -2.97 0.86
N SER A 230 -10.91 -4.25 1.22
CA SER A 230 -10.22 -5.32 0.49
C SER A 230 -10.81 -6.68 0.85
N ARG A 231 -10.72 -7.65 -0.07
CA ARG A 231 -10.96 -9.06 0.24
C ARG A 231 -9.82 -9.70 1.03
N ALA A 232 -8.66 -9.03 1.12
CA ALA A 232 -7.57 -9.50 1.96
C ALA A 232 -8.00 -9.51 3.43
N GLU A 233 -7.44 -10.43 4.20
CA GLU A 233 -7.80 -10.63 5.61
C GLU A 233 -6.85 -9.90 6.57
N TRP A 234 -5.84 -9.20 6.05
CA TRP A 234 -4.78 -8.60 6.84
C TRP A 234 -4.64 -7.12 6.56
N VAL A 235 -4.59 -6.33 7.63
CA VAL A 235 -4.31 -4.89 7.57
C VAL A 235 -3.26 -4.54 8.61
N VAL A 236 -2.31 -3.68 8.25
CA VAL A 236 -1.51 -2.95 9.25
C VAL A 236 -2.09 -1.55 9.40
N VAL A 237 -2.29 -1.12 10.64
CA VAL A 237 -2.65 0.25 10.96
C VAL A 237 -1.48 0.89 11.70
N TYR A 238 -1.02 2.02 11.16
CA TYR A 238 0.07 2.80 11.73
C TYR A 238 -0.36 4.25 11.96
N ASP A 239 -0.34 4.72 13.20
CA ASP A 239 -0.76 6.10 13.54
C ASP A 239 0.17 6.78 14.56
N GLU A 240 1.44 6.37 14.66
CA GLU A 240 2.40 7.01 15.56
C GLU A 240 2.96 8.34 15.00
N GLN A 241 2.88 8.58 13.69
CA GLN A 241 3.44 9.79 13.08
C GLN A 241 2.52 11.00 13.18
N GLU A 242 3.07 12.13 13.62
CA GLU A 242 2.32 13.40 13.73
C GLU A 242 1.70 13.85 12.40
N ALA A 243 2.38 13.65 11.28
CA ALA A 243 1.93 14.18 9.99
C ALA A 243 0.96 13.26 9.23
N ALA A 244 0.88 11.97 9.55
CA ALA A 244 0.17 10.98 8.74
C ALA A 244 -0.21 9.71 9.50
N VAL A 245 -1.19 8.99 8.95
CA VAL A 245 -1.62 7.65 9.37
C VAL A 245 -1.58 6.70 8.16
N CYS A 246 -1.48 5.40 8.41
CA CYS A 246 -1.47 4.37 7.37
C CYS A 246 -2.51 3.30 7.66
N VAL A 247 -3.15 2.83 6.60
CA VAL A 247 -4.05 1.68 6.58
C VAL A 247 -3.61 0.80 5.42
N GLU A 248 -3.02 -0.34 5.72
CA GLU A 248 -2.23 -1.12 4.76
C GLU A 248 -2.87 -2.50 4.52
N PRO A 249 -3.83 -2.64 3.60
CA PRO A 249 -4.28 -3.94 3.14
C PRO A 249 -3.12 -4.72 2.53
N GLN A 250 -2.92 -5.95 2.99
CA GLN A 250 -1.84 -6.82 2.55
C GLN A 250 -2.28 -8.29 2.49
N SER A 251 -1.65 -9.08 1.62
CA SER A 251 -2.07 -10.47 1.36
C SER A 251 -1.66 -11.46 2.45
N GLY A 252 -0.97 -11.01 3.50
CA GLY A 252 -0.59 -11.78 4.67
C GLY A 252 0.06 -10.90 5.74
N PRO A 253 0.38 -11.44 6.93
CA PRO A 253 0.97 -10.68 8.03
C PRO A 253 2.43 -10.30 7.76
N PRO A 254 3.02 -9.37 8.54
CA PRO A 254 4.47 -9.18 8.54
C PRO A 254 5.19 -10.50 8.82
N ASN A 255 6.31 -10.71 8.14
CA ASN A 255 7.09 -11.96 8.12
C ASN A 255 6.32 -13.17 7.54
N GLY A 256 5.23 -12.92 6.82
CA GLY A 256 4.39 -13.96 6.23
C GLY A 256 5.10 -14.86 5.24
N LEU A 257 6.18 -14.42 4.56
CA LEU A 257 6.99 -15.33 3.75
C LEU A 257 7.57 -16.51 4.56
N ASN A 258 7.71 -16.36 5.88
CA ASN A 258 8.16 -17.40 6.79
C ASN A 258 7.03 -18.04 7.60
N THR A 259 6.05 -17.25 8.05
CA THR A 259 5.02 -17.72 8.98
C THR A 259 3.75 -18.20 8.29
N MET A 260 3.45 -17.70 7.10
CA MET A 260 2.28 -18.04 6.28
C MET A 260 2.62 -17.94 4.78
N PRO A 261 3.58 -18.75 4.29
CA PRO A 261 4.03 -18.64 2.91
C PRO A 261 2.91 -18.97 1.93
N ARG A 262 2.56 -18.01 1.08
CA ARG A 262 1.75 -18.25 -0.13
C ARG A 262 2.67 -18.37 -1.32
N LEU A 263 2.74 -19.56 -1.92
CA LEU A 263 3.52 -19.78 -3.12
C LEU A 263 2.81 -19.19 -4.34
N VAL A 264 3.50 -18.34 -5.08
CA VAL A 264 3.15 -17.95 -6.44
C VAL A 264 3.72 -19.02 -7.36
N THR A 265 2.87 -19.57 -8.24
CA THR A 265 3.27 -20.57 -9.23
C THR A 265 2.91 -20.10 -10.63
N PRO A 266 3.48 -20.68 -11.71
CA PRO A 266 3.11 -20.31 -13.08
C PRO A 266 1.63 -20.50 -13.43
N ILE A 267 0.86 -21.26 -12.63
CA ILE A 267 -0.57 -21.53 -12.84
C ILE A 267 -1.46 -20.94 -11.74
N ASP A 268 -0.86 -20.36 -10.69
CA ASP A 268 -1.56 -19.78 -9.54
C ASP A 268 -0.83 -18.49 -9.14
N PRO A 269 -1.09 -17.38 -9.86
CA PRO A 269 -0.51 -16.08 -9.53
C PRO A 269 -1.09 -15.56 -8.21
N LEU A 270 -0.33 -14.70 -7.53
CA LEU A 270 -0.89 -13.90 -6.42
C LEU A 270 -1.61 -12.70 -7.01
N GLU A 271 -2.87 -12.52 -6.63
CA GLU A 271 -3.65 -11.31 -6.92
C GLU A 271 -4.23 -10.77 -5.61
N ILE A 272 -4.15 -9.45 -5.44
CA ILE A 272 -4.78 -8.72 -4.35
C ILE A 272 -5.36 -7.41 -4.89
N SER A 273 -6.47 -6.94 -4.32
CA SER A 273 -7.04 -5.63 -4.62
C SER A 273 -7.40 -4.86 -3.35
N THR A 274 -7.43 -3.53 -3.44
CA THR A 274 -8.06 -2.65 -2.45
C THR A 274 -8.89 -1.59 -3.17
N THR A 275 -10.03 -1.24 -2.61
CA THR A 275 -10.89 -0.17 -3.11
C THR A 275 -11.06 0.89 -2.03
N TRP A 276 -10.78 2.14 -2.39
CA TRP A 276 -10.96 3.32 -1.56
C TRP A 276 -12.20 4.06 -2.05
N ILE A 277 -13.17 4.27 -1.17
CA ILE A 277 -14.44 4.91 -1.48
C ILE A 277 -14.60 6.09 -0.53
N TRP A 278 -15.03 7.24 -1.02
CA TRP A 278 -15.14 8.43 -0.17
C TRP A 278 -16.42 9.22 -0.39
N ARG A 279 -16.71 10.07 0.58
CA ARG A 279 -17.75 11.09 0.50
C ARG A 279 -17.34 12.33 1.27
N THR A 280 -17.76 13.47 0.75
CA THR A 280 -17.61 14.77 1.42
C THR A 280 -18.59 14.86 2.60
N LEU A 281 -18.15 15.45 3.72
CA LEU A 281 -18.97 15.64 4.92
C LEU A 281 -19.43 17.10 5.12
N ALA A 282 -19.03 17.99 4.21
CA ALA A 282 -19.43 19.40 4.17
C ALA A 282 -20.78 19.60 3.48
#